data_AF-A0A961WMX1-F1
#
_entry.id   AF-A0A961WMX1-F1
#
_cell.length_a   1.000
_cell.length_b   1.000
_cell.length_c   1.000
_cell.angle_alpha   90.00
_cell.angle_beta   90.00
_cell.angle_gamma   90.00
#
_symmetry.space_group_name_H-M   'P 1'
#
loop_
_entity.id
_entity.type
_entity.pdbx_description
1 polymer ?
#
loop_
_entity_poly.entity_id
_entity_poly.type
_entity_poly.pdbx_seq_one_letter_code
_entity_poly.pdbx_strand_id
1 'polypeptide(L)' 'MPKMKTKSAAKKRFKITGTGKVKVAAAGKRHGMIKRSNKFIR' A
#
# COMPACT_ATOMS: atom_id res chain seq x y z
N MET A 1 22.03 -15.00 19.56
CA MET A 1 21.54 -13.91 18.68
C MET A 1 20.04 -14.09 18.47
N PRO A 2 19.19 -13.11 18.81
CA PRO A 2 17.75 -13.22 18.60
C PRO A 2 17.39 -13.12 17.10
N LYS A 3 16.46 -13.95 16.63
CA LYS A 3 16.00 -13.94 15.24
C LYS A 3 15.19 -12.68 14.96
N MET A 4 15.57 -11.92 13.93
CA MET A 4 14.82 -10.74 13.49
C MET A 4 13.39 -11.13 13.09
N LYS A 5 12.41 -10.50 13.73
CA LYS A 5 10.99 -10.73 13.45
C LYS A 5 10.50 -9.71 12.43
N THR A 6 9.68 -10.18 11.49
CA THR A 6 9.10 -9.30 10.48
C THR A 6 7.99 -8.44 11.09
N LYS A 7 7.93 -7.17 10.68
CA LYS A 7 6.85 -6.27 11.12
C LYS A 7 5.54 -6.66 10.42
N SER A 8 4.63 -7.28 11.17
CA SER A 8 3.34 -7.74 10.66
C SER A 8 2.50 -6.63 10.02
N ALA A 9 2.57 -5.41 10.56
CA ALA A 9 1.89 -4.25 9.98
C ALA A 9 2.40 -3.87 8.58
N ALA A 10 3.71 -4.00 8.34
CA ALA A 10 4.31 -3.71 7.04
C ALA A 10 3.97 -4.79 6.01
N LYS A 11 4.05 -6.07 6.40
CA LYS A 11 3.67 -7.23 5.54
C LYS A 11 2.24 -7.11 5.00
N LYS A 12 1.32 -6.55 5.78
CA LYS A 12 -0.10 -6.36 5.38
C LYS A 12 -0.30 -5.24 4.36
N ARG A 13 0.65 -4.30 4.23
CA ARG A 13 0.50 -3.07 3.44
C ARG A 13 1.41 -3.01 2.22
N PHE A 14 2.60 -3.59 2.31
CA PHE A 14 3.64 -3.52 1.29
C PHE A 14 3.96 -4.92 0.77
N LYS A 15 3.96 -5.07 -0.56
CA LYS A 15 4.38 -6.30 -1.24
C LYS A 15 5.59 -6.01 -2.12
N ILE A 16 6.49 -6.97 -2.22
CA ILE A 16 7.63 -6.88 -3.14
C ILE A 16 7.24 -7.51 -4.48
N THR A 17 7.58 -6.83 -5.58
CA THR A 17 7.44 -7.34 -6.95
C THR A 17 8.60 -8.27 -7.29
N GLY A 18 8.50 -9.08 -8.35
CA GLY A 18 9.58 -10.00 -8.76
C GLY A 18 10.93 -9.29 -9.00
N THR A 19 10.91 -8.01 -9.38
CA THR A 19 12.10 -7.17 -9.58
C THR A 19 12.61 -6.46 -8.31
N GLY A 20 12.05 -6.75 -7.13
CA GLY A 20 12.46 -6.13 -5.86
C GLY A 20 11.82 -4.78 -5.53
N LYS A 21 11.00 -4.20 -6.43
CA LYS A 21 10.28 -2.94 -6.17
C LYS A 21 9.11 -3.13 -5.22
N VAL A 22 8.79 -2.11 -4.42
CA VAL A 22 7.66 -2.11 -3.47
C VAL A 22 6.36 -1.70 -4.16
N LYS A 23 5.32 -2.53 -4.00
CA LYS A 23 3.94 -2.29 -4.44
C LYS A 23 3.05 -1.95 -3.25
N VAL A 24 2.27 -0.88 -3.39
CA VAL A 24 1.37 -0.31 -2.38
C VAL A 24 0.15 0.31 -3.08
N ALA A 25 -1.01 0.29 -2.40
CA ALA A 25 -2.22 0.95 -2.88
C ALA A 25 -2.16 2.48 -2.66
N ALA A 26 -2.65 3.25 -3.63
CA ALA A 26 -2.73 4.70 -3.51
C ALA A 26 -3.64 5.12 -2.35
N ALA A 27 -3.18 6.10 -1.57
CA ALA A 27 -3.93 6.63 -0.45
C ALA A 27 -5.17 7.41 -0.92
N GLY A 28 -6.13 7.59 -0.01
CA GLY A 28 -7.33 8.37 -0.27
C GLY A 28 -8.44 7.58 -0.95
N LYS A 29 -8.19 6.66 -1.88
CA LYS A 29 -9.21 6.01 -2.75
C LYS A 29 -10.21 5.03 -2.08
N ARG A 30 -10.43 5.12 -0.76
CA ARG A 30 -11.30 4.19 0.00
C ARG A 30 -12.73 4.71 0.28
N HIS A 31 -12.93 6.03 0.36
CA HIS A 31 -14.22 6.65 0.66
C HIS A 31 -14.27 8.10 0.15
N GLY A 32 -15.46 8.71 0.11
CA GLY A 32 -15.64 10.12 -0.26
C GLY A 32 -15.44 10.42 -1.75
N MET A 33 -15.67 9.43 -2.62
CA MET A 33 -15.39 9.54 -4.06
C MET A 33 -16.31 10.54 -4.77
N ILE A 34 -17.52 10.77 -4.27
CA ILE A 34 -18.48 11.74 -4.81
C ILE A 34 -17.91 13.16 -4.83
N LYS A 35 -17.06 13.52 -3.86
CA LYS A 35 -16.48 14.87 -3.73
C LYS A 35 -15.17 15.06 -4.51
N ARG A 36 -14.71 14.05 -5.24
CA ARG A 36 -13.39 14.04 -5.88
C ARG A 36 -13.53 14.09 -7.38
N SER A 37 -12.61 14.79 -8.04
CA SER A 37 -12.60 14.89 -9.50
C SER A 37 -12.23 13.56 -10.15
N ASN A 38 -12.74 13.31 -11.36
CA ASN A 38 -12.47 12.08 -12.12
C ASN A 38 -10.97 11.82 -12.34
N LYS A 39 -10.16 12.88 -12.45
CA LYS A 39 -8.69 12.82 -12.55
C LYS A 39 -8.01 12.26 -11.29
N PHE A 40 -8.63 12.40 -10.12
CA PHE A 40 -8.08 11.84 -8.88
C PHE A 40 -8.50 10.38 -8.69
N ILE A 41 -9.69 10.03 -9.20
CA ILE A 41 -10.27 8.68 -9.08
C ILE A 41 -9.59 7.71 -10.04
N ARG A 42 -9.46 8.08 -11.31
CA ARG A 42 -8.73 7.31 -12.34
C ARG A 42 -7.26 7.65 -12.23
#